data_AF-A0A7V2EHM4-F1
#
_entry.id   AF-A0A7V2EHM4-F1
#
_cell.length_a   1.000
_cell.length_b   1.000
_cell.length_c   1.000
_cell.angle_alpha   90.00
_cell.angle_beta   90.00
_cell.angle_gamma   90.00
#
_symmetry.space_group_name_H-M   'P 1'
#
loop_
_entity.id
_entity.type
_entity.pdbx_description
1 polymer ?
#
loop_
_entity_poly.entity_id
_entity_poly.type
_entity_poly.pdbx_seq_one_letter_code
_entity_poly.pdbx_strand_id
1 'polypeptide(L)'
;VEWIRKSGLNKEKILLMSDSQLLIRQLQGAYSVRSPRIYPLWRRMQELIYGLDISFRWIPREENKSADALSRKAYEEEYLRERKKSAESCVILRELGNGIFLVRGRHGTYEVDLENRTCTCFDWKVHREKGFYLPCKHIIAISQRKEEEGKNLKFSFLA
;
A
#
# COMPACT_ATOMS: atom_id res chain seq x y z
N VAL A 1 -4.29 -9.66 -17.14
CA VAL A 1 -4.41 -10.21 -18.52
C VAL A 1 -3.11 -10.08 -19.31
N GLU A 2 -2.33 -9.00 -19.17
CA GLU A 2 -1.01 -8.91 -19.82
C GLU A 2 -0.10 -10.09 -19.50
N TRP A 3 -0.11 -10.56 -18.26
CA TRP A 3 0.61 -11.76 -17.86
C TRP A 3 0.19 -12.99 -18.68
N ILE A 4 -1.10 -13.18 -18.95
CA ILE A 4 -1.60 -14.31 -19.77
C ILE A 4 -0.97 -14.27 -21.16
N ARG A 5 -0.93 -13.08 -21.78
CA ARG A 5 -0.32 -12.85 -23.10
C ARG A 5 1.18 -13.18 -23.10
N LYS A 6 1.88 -12.85 -22.02
CA LYS A 6 3.33 -13.12 -21.86
C LYS A 6 3.61 -14.59 -21.56
N SER A 7 2.71 -15.27 -20.85
CA SER A 7 2.87 -16.67 -20.42
C SER A 7 2.51 -17.69 -21.50
N GLY A 8 2.02 -17.25 -22.67
CA GLY A 8 1.66 -18.14 -23.78
C GLY A 8 0.33 -18.90 -23.58
N LEU A 9 -0.45 -18.57 -22.54
CA LEU A 9 -1.70 -19.26 -22.19
C LEU A 9 -2.92 -18.78 -23.01
N ASN A 10 -2.68 -18.23 -24.20
CA ASN A 10 -3.71 -17.52 -24.97
C ASN A 10 -4.81 -18.45 -25.55
N LYS A 11 -4.55 -19.75 -25.59
CA LYS A 11 -5.46 -20.77 -26.10
C LYS A 11 -6.26 -21.48 -25.01
N GLU A 12 -5.94 -21.20 -23.74
CA GLU A 12 -6.61 -21.83 -22.60
C GLU A 12 -7.94 -21.15 -22.31
N LYS A 13 -8.86 -21.93 -21.72
CA LYS A 13 -10.08 -21.40 -21.13
C LYS A 13 -9.76 -20.65 -19.85
N ILE A 14 -10.06 -19.37 -19.83
CA ILE A 14 -9.73 -18.47 -18.72
C ILE A 14 -11.03 -18.07 -18.00
N LEU A 15 -11.05 -18.23 -16.67
CA LEU A 15 -12.07 -17.66 -15.81
C LEU A 15 -11.47 -16.52 -15.00
N LEU A 16 -11.94 -15.29 -15.25
CA LEU A 16 -11.55 -14.11 -14.46
C LEU A 16 -12.58 -13.88 -13.36
N MET A 17 -12.10 -13.90 -12.12
CA MET A 17 -12.91 -13.68 -10.92
C MET A 17 -12.57 -12.33 -10.28
N SER A 18 -13.59 -11.63 -9.79
CA SER A 18 -13.43 -10.40 -9.01
C SER A 18 -14.59 -10.20 -8.06
N ASP A 19 -14.31 -9.57 -6.93
CA ASP A 19 -15.30 -9.11 -5.96
C ASP A 19 -15.94 -7.76 -6.31
N SER A 20 -15.49 -7.12 -7.40
CA SER A 20 -16.12 -5.92 -7.93
C SER A 20 -17.23 -6.28 -8.91
N GLN A 21 -18.48 -6.27 -8.44
CA GLN A 21 -19.63 -6.55 -9.30
C GLN A 21 -19.74 -5.55 -10.46
N LEU A 22 -19.40 -4.28 -10.20
CA LEU A 22 -19.35 -3.23 -11.22
C LEU A 22 -18.34 -3.59 -12.33
N LEU A 23 -17.13 -3.99 -11.97
CA LEU A 23 -16.09 -4.38 -12.93
C LEU A 23 -16.57 -5.55 -13.80
N ILE A 24 -17.09 -6.61 -13.18
CA ILE A 24 -17.58 -7.79 -13.90
C ILE A 24 -18.68 -7.41 -14.89
N ARG A 25 -19.67 -6.61 -14.46
CA ARG A 25 -20.76 -6.16 -15.34
C ARG A 25 -20.28 -5.24 -16.48
N GLN A 26 -19.25 -4.43 -16.25
CA GLN A 26 -18.64 -3.59 -17.29
C GLN A 26 -17.81 -4.41 -18.29
N LEU A 27 -17.14 -5.47 -17.85
CA LEU A 27 -16.40 -6.38 -18.73
C LEU A 27 -17.34 -7.22 -19.59
N GLN A 28 -18.50 -7.61 -19.04
CA GLN A 28 -19.57 -8.32 -19.76
C GLN A 28 -20.36 -7.41 -20.71
N GLY A 29 -20.09 -6.10 -20.74
CA GLY A 29 -20.83 -5.13 -21.55
C GLY A 29 -22.24 -4.79 -21.03
N ALA A 30 -22.66 -5.37 -19.91
CA ALA A 30 -23.96 -5.08 -19.30
C ALA A 30 -24.04 -3.62 -18.82
N TYR A 31 -22.94 -3.08 -18.28
CA TYR A 31 -22.86 -1.71 -17.76
C TYR A 31 -21.90 -0.85 -18.58
N SER A 32 -22.32 0.38 -18.90
CA SER A 32 -21.47 1.36 -19.59
C SER A 32 -20.35 1.90 -18.69
N VAL A 33 -19.17 2.16 -19.24
CA VAL A 33 -18.06 2.83 -18.55
C VAL A 33 -18.05 4.33 -18.91
N ARG A 34 -18.46 5.18 -17.97
CA ARG A 34 -18.58 6.63 -18.20
C ARG A 34 -17.50 7.47 -17.53
N SER A 35 -16.79 6.93 -16.54
CA SER A 35 -15.74 7.67 -15.83
C SER A 35 -14.56 7.94 -16.79
N PRO A 36 -14.17 9.22 -17.00
CA PRO A 36 -13.05 9.55 -17.88
C PRO A 36 -11.72 8.93 -17.44
N ARG A 37 -11.54 8.68 -16.14
CA ARG A 37 -10.34 8.04 -15.60
C ARG A 37 -10.33 6.52 -15.81
N ILE A 38 -11.49 5.88 -15.83
CA ILE A 38 -11.61 4.41 -15.95
C ILE A 38 -11.72 3.96 -17.39
N TYR A 39 -12.35 4.76 -18.26
CA TYR A 39 -12.59 4.40 -19.66
C TYR A 39 -11.32 3.98 -20.42
N PRO A 40 -10.17 4.67 -20.30
CA PRO A 40 -8.93 4.23 -20.94
C PRO A 40 -8.44 2.86 -20.44
N LEU A 41 -8.61 2.57 -19.14
CA LEU A 41 -8.22 1.29 -18.54
C LEU A 41 -9.12 0.15 -19.03
N TRP A 42 -10.43 0.41 -19.10
CA TRP A 42 -11.39 -0.54 -19.65
C TRP A 42 -11.09 -0.83 -21.12
N ARG A 43 -10.80 0.20 -21.94
CA ARG A 43 -10.44 0.03 -23.35
C ARG A 43 -9.20 -0.86 -23.50
N ARG A 44 -8.12 -0.57 -22.77
CA ARG A 44 -6.91 -1.41 -22.76
C ARG A 44 -7.22 -2.84 -22.34
N MET A 45 -8.08 -3.03 -21.34
CA MET A 45 -8.49 -4.35 -20.91
C MET A 45 -9.23 -5.12 -22.02
N GLN A 46 -10.15 -4.47 -22.75
CA GLN A 46 -10.85 -5.04 -23.90
C GLN A 46 -9.88 -5.48 -25.01
N GLU A 47 -8.89 -4.64 -25.34
CA GLU A 47 -7.82 -4.98 -26.28
C GLU A 47 -7.02 -6.20 -25.81
N LEU A 48 -6.67 -6.25 -24.52
CA LEU A 48 -5.89 -7.35 -23.96
C LEU A 48 -6.63 -8.68 -23.96
N ILE A 49 -7.95 -8.68 -23.78
CA ILE A 49 -8.78 -9.90 -23.77
C ILE A 49 -9.26 -10.31 -25.17
N TYR A 50 -9.12 -9.46 -26.19
CA TYR A 50 -9.61 -9.73 -27.53
C TYR A 50 -9.05 -11.04 -28.11
N GLY A 51 -9.93 -11.97 -28.47
CA GLY A 51 -9.53 -13.29 -29.00
C GLY A 51 -9.04 -14.29 -27.97
N LEU A 52 -9.19 -14.02 -26.66
CA LEU A 52 -9.04 -15.04 -25.61
C LEU A 52 -10.38 -15.74 -25.37
N ASP A 53 -10.35 -17.04 -25.06
CA ASP A 53 -11.51 -17.76 -24.50
C ASP A 53 -11.63 -17.42 -23.02
N ILE A 54 -12.26 -16.28 -22.71
CA ILE A 54 -12.37 -15.74 -21.35
C ILE A 54 -13.82 -15.58 -20.90
N SER A 55 -14.08 -15.96 -19.66
CA SER A 55 -15.35 -15.75 -18.95
C SER A 55 -15.14 -14.92 -17.68
N PHE A 56 -16.17 -14.22 -17.25
CA PHE A 56 -16.13 -13.33 -16.08
C PHE A 56 -17.12 -13.80 -15.02
N ARG A 57 -16.66 -13.87 -13.77
CA ARG A 57 -17.50 -14.24 -12.62
C ARG A 57 -17.27 -13.28 -11.47
N TRP A 58 -18.36 -12.78 -10.91
CA TRP A 58 -18.30 -12.11 -9.63
C TRP A 58 -18.22 -13.15 -8.50
N ILE A 59 -17.34 -12.92 -7.53
CA ILE A 59 -17.21 -13.75 -6.33
C ILE A 59 -17.34 -12.87 -5.08
N PRO A 60 -17.83 -13.40 -3.95
CA PRO A 60 -17.84 -12.66 -2.69
C PRO A 60 -16.43 -12.25 -2.21
N ARG A 61 -16.33 -11.18 -1.40
CA ARG A 61 -15.04 -10.64 -0.93
C ARG A 61 -14.24 -11.68 -0.14
N GLU A 62 -14.94 -12.49 0.64
CA GLU A 62 -14.42 -13.58 1.46
C GLU A 62 -13.78 -14.71 0.64
N GLU A 63 -14.13 -14.84 -0.64
CA GLU A 63 -13.52 -15.78 -1.58
C GLU A 63 -12.33 -15.14 -2.35
N ASN A 64 -12.26 -13.81 -2.42
CA ASN A 64 -11.20 -13.08 -3.12
C ASN A 64 -9.98 -12.71 -2.24
N LYS A 65 -9.78 -13.43 -1.13
CA LYS A 65 -8.76 -13.11 -0.10
C LYS A 65 -7.34 -13.01 -0.65
N SER A 66 -6.98 -13.89 -1.59
CA SER A 66 -5.63 -13.90 -2.18
C SER A 66 -5.33 -12.61 -2.95
N ALA A 67 -6.27 -12.14 -3.77
CA ALA A 67 -6.10 -10.89 -4.53
C ALA A 67 -6.12 -9.66 -3.61
N ASP A 68 -6.98 -9.68 -2.58
CA ASP A 68 -7.03 -8.64 -1.55
C ASP A 68 -5.71 -8.53 -0.77
N ALA A 69 -5.14 -9.67 -0.36
CA ALA A 69 -3.86 -9.71 0.34
C ALA A 69 -2.70 -9.14 -0.49
N LEU A 70 -2.62 -9.51 -1.78
CA LEU A 70 -1.61 -8.98 -2.69
C LEU A 70 -1.77 -7.47 -2.90
N SER A 71 -3.00 -7.00 -3.07
CA SER A 71 -3.30 -5.57 -3.26
C SER A 71 -2.96 -4.77 -2.00
N ARG A 72 -3.28 -5.30 -0.82
CA ARG A 72 -2.91 -4.70 0.47
C ARG A 72 -1.40 -4.61 0.61
N LYS A 73 -0.68 -5.70 0.35
CA LYS A 73 0.79 -5.71 0.40
C LYS A 73 1.41 -4.64 -0.49
N ALA A 74 0.97 -4.54 -1.75
CA ALA A 74 1.48 -3.53 -2.68
C ALA A 74 1.18 -2.10 -2.19
N TYR A 75 -0.01 -1.86 -1.63
CA TYR A 75 -0.36 -0.57 -1.03
C TYR A 75 0.52 -0.23 0.17
N GLU A 76 0.77 -1.18 1.07
CA GLU A 76 1.61 -0.98 2.25
C GLU A 76 3.07 -0.71 1.84
N GLU A 77 3.61 -1.44 0.88
CA GLU A 77 4.96 -1.24 0.35
C GLU A 77 5.13 0.16 -0.27
N GLU A 78 4.18 0.57 -1.11
CA GLU A 78 4.21 1.90 -1.74
C GLU A 78 4.04 3.01 -0.71
N TYR A 79 3.09 2.86 0.22
CA TYR A 79 2.91 3.78 1.32
C TYR A 79 4.20 3.96 2.14
N LEU A 80 4.86 2.86 2.52
CA LEU A 80 6.11 2.92 3.28
C LEU A 80 7.22 3.60 2.47
N ARG A 81 7.30 3.35 1.16
CA ARG A 81 8.27 4.00 0.27
C ARG A 81 8.09 5.52 0.26
N GLU A 82 6.87 6.01 0.07
CA GLU A 82 6.58 7.45 0.08
C GLU A 82 6.79 8.08 1.45
N ARG A 83 6.41 7.38 2.52
CA ARG A 83 6.56 7.88 3.88
C ARG A 83 8.00 7.90 4.36
N LYS A 84 8.86 6.98 3.92
CA LYS A 84 10.31 7.05 4.14
C LYS A 84 10.91 8.32 3.56
N LYS A 85 10.60 8.64 2.30
CA LYS A 85 11.02 9.92 1.69
C LYS A 85 10.53 11.13 2.49
N SER A 86 9.29 11.07 2.97
CA SER A 86 8.74 12.15 3.81
C SER A 86 9.39 12.23 5.20
N ALA A 87 9.87 11.10 5.72
CA ALA A 87 10.52 10.99 7.04
C ALA A 87 11.89 11.66 7.06
N GLU A 88 12.61 11.71 5.93
CA GLU A 88 13.90 12.42 5.78
C GLU A 88 13.80 13.91 6.16
N SER A 89 12.62 14.52 5.99
CA SER A 89 12.37 15.91 6.38
C SER A 89 12.05 16.11 7.87
N CYS A 90 11.93 15.02 8.65
CA CYS A 90 11.60 15.07 10.06
C CYS A 90 12.86 15.22 10.90
N VAL A 91 12.83 16.13 11.87
CA VAL A 91 13.96 16.38 12.78
C VAL A 91 13.60 15.87 14.16
N ILE A 92 14.36 14.90 14.65
CA ILE A 92 14.23 14.42 16.04
C ILE A 92 14.90 15.48 16.93
N LEU A 93 14.11 16.16 17.75
CA LEU A 93 14.57 17.26 18.59
C LEU A 93 15.26 16.74 19.85
N ARG A 94 14.60 15.81 20.57
CA ARG A 94 15.13 15.16 21.78
C ARG A 94 14.33 13.93 22.16
N GLU A 95 14.93 13.07 22.96
CA GLU A 95 14.26 11.98 23.68
C GLU A 95 13.73 12.54 25.01
N LEU A 96 12.47 12.25 25.34
CA LEU A 96 11.81 12.67 26.57
C LEU A 96 11.92 11.60 27.68
N GLY A 97 12.42 10.41 27.34
CA GLY A 97 12.48 9.22 28.20
C GLY A 97 11.39 8.20 27.87
N ASN A 98 11.54 6.96 28.37
CA ASN A 98 10.58 5.86 28.21
C ASN A 98 10.19 5.57 26.74
N GLY A 99 11.15 5.68 25.81
CA GLY A 99 10.89 5.45 24.39
C GLY A 99 10.04 6.54 23.71
N ILE A 100 9.80 7.68 24.37
CA ILE A 100 9.08 8.83 23.81
C ILE A 100 10.06 9.86 23.25
N PHE A 101 9.79 10.31 22.04
CA PHE A 101 10.60 11.26 21.29
C PHE A 101 9.78 12.47 20.85
N LEU A 102 10.41 13.64 20.86
CA LEU A 102 9.84 14.85 20.30
C LEU A 102 10.38 15.07 18.87
N VAL A 103 9.49 15.02 17.88
CA VAL A 103 9.85 15.09 16.45
C VAL A 103 9.18 16.28 15.78
N ARG A 104 9.98 17.14 15.14
CA ARG A 104 9.49 18.22 14.28
C ARG A 104 9.27 17.72 12.86
N GLY A 105 8.04 17.78 12.38
CA GLY A 105 7.68 17.59 10.98
C GLY A 105 7.31 18.93 10.30
N ARG A 106 6.82 18.84 9.06
CA ARG A 106 6.41 20.01 8.26
C ARG A 106 5.32 20.87 8.91
N HIS A 107 4.39 20.25 9.65
CA HIS A 107 3.18 20.91 10.16
C HIS A 107 3.16 21.05 11.68
N GLY A 108 4.32 20.92 12.33
CA GLY A 108 4.42 21.07 13.78
C GLY A 108 5.34 20.04 14.41
N THR A 109 5.28 19.99 15.72
CA THR A 109 6.07 19.09 16.57
C THR A 109 5.14 18.07 17.20
N TYR A 110 5.56 16.82 17.20
CA TYR A 110 4.75 15.68 17.63
C TYR A 110 5.53 14.81 18.61
N GLU A 111 4.79 14.27 19.58
CA GLU A 111 5.29 13.23 20.47
C GLU A 111 5.09 11.90 19.77
N VAL A 112 6.15 11.11 19.76
CA VAL A 112 6.19 9.79 19.14
C VAL A 112 6.63 8.79 20.18
N ASP A 113 5.77 7.85 20.48
CA ASP A 113 6.07 6.71 21.35
C ASP A 113 6.49 5.55 20.44
N LEU A 114 7.78 5.23 20.48
CA LEU A 114 8.34 4.19 19.63
C LEU A 114 7.96 2.79 20.11
N GLU A 115 7.83 2.58 21.42
CA GLU A 115 7.51 1.29 22.03
C GLU A 115 6.08 0.87 21.67
N ASN A 116 5.11 1.78 21.86
CA ASN A 116 3.71 1.55 21.55
C ASN A 116 3.38 1.85 20.07
N ARG A 117 4.36 2.31 19.28
CA ARG A 117 4.22 2.72 17.87
C ARG A 117 3.07 3.72 17.68
N THR A 118 2.99 4.71 18.58
CA THR A 118 1.97 5.76 18.56
C THR A 118 2.57 7.13 18.25
N CYS A 119 1.74 8.05 17.76
CA CYS A 119 2.18 9.40 17.46
C CYS A 119 1.00 10.38 17.57
N THR A 120 1.25 11.57 18.11
CA THR A 120 0.21 12.61 18.27
C THR A 120 -0.15 13.33 16.97
N CYS A 121 0.45 12.97 15.83
CA CYS A 121 0.15 13.58 14.54
C CYS A 121 -1.19 13.11 13.95
N PHE A 122 -1.83 13.99 13.17
CA PHE A 122 -3.11 13.71 12.50
C PHE A 122 -3.08 12.46 11.60
N ASP A 123 -1.98 12.26 10.88
CA ASP A 123 -1.78 11.12 9.96
C ASP A 123 -1.93 9.78 10.69
N TRP A 124 -1.29 9.65 11.86
CA TRP A 124 -1.38 8.43 12.68
C TRP A 124 -2.80 8.21 13.21
N LYS A 125 -3.45 9.27 13.70
CA LYS A 125 -4.84 9.23 14.21
C LYS A 125 -5.81 8.71 13.14
N VAL A 126 -5.74 9.26 11.93
CA VAL A 126 -6.63 8.86 10.81
C VAL A 126 -6.40 7.41 10.40
N HIS A 127 -5.16 6.92 10.39
CA HIS A 127 -4.89 5.52 10.07
C HIS A 127 -5.58 4.58 11.06
N ARG A 128 -5.49 4.88 12.37
CA ARG A 128 -6.15 4.07 13.41
C ARG A 128 -7.67 4.11 13.32
N GLU A 129 -8.26 5.28 13.12
CA GLU A 129 -9.71 5.44 12.95
C GLU A 129 -10.24 4.64 11.75
N LYS A 130 -9.46 4.54 10.68
CA LYS A 130 -9.81 3.76 9.48
C LYS A 130 -9.43 2.28 9.57
N GLY A 131 -8.91 1.81 10.71
CA GLY A 131 -8.50 0.42 10.90
C GLY A 131 -7.20 0.02 10.18
N PHE A 132 -6.37 0.98 9.78
CA PHE A 132 -5.05 0.74 9.20
C PHE A 132 -3.95 0.82 10.25
N TYR A 133 -3.05 -0.18 10.23
CA TYR A 133 -1.91 -0.28 11.14
C TYR A 133 -0.62 0.27 10.52
N LEU A 134 -0.74 1.36 9.75
CA LEU A 134 0.40 1.98 9.07
C LEU A 134 1.12 2.99 9.95
N PRO A 135 2.47 3.06 9.92
CA PRO A 135 3.23 4.06 10.66
C PRO A 135 3.20 5.41 9.92
N CYS A 136 3.16 6.50 10.67
CA CYS A 136 3.35 7.84 10.08
C CYS A 136 4.84 8.08 9.81
N LYS A 137 5.15 9.16 9.07
CA LYS A 137 6.53 9.56 8.77
C LYS A 137 7.40 9.83 10.01
N HIS A 138 6.80 10.28 11.13
CA HIS A 138 7.55 10.58 12.35
C HIS A 138 8.03 9.30 13.07
N ILE A 139 7.18 8.27 13.12
CA ILE A 139 7.54 6.94 13.63
C ILE A 139 8.66 6.33 12.77
N ILE A 140 8.53 6.46 11.44
CA ILE A 140 9.54 5.97 10.50
C ILE A 140 10.88 6.69 10.73
N ALA A 141 10.88 8.02 10.87
CA ALA A 141 12.10 8.79 11.07
C ALA A 141 12.91 8.33 12.30
N ILE A 142 12.25 8.10 13.43
CA ILE A 142 12.92 7.59 14.65
C ILE A 142 13.38 6.16 14.47
N SER A 143 12.54 5.31 13.87
CA SER A 143 12.86 3.90 13.65
C SER A 143 14.14 3.75 12.82
N GLN A 144 14.26 4.52 11.72
CA GLN A 144 15.45 4.52 10.87
C GLN A 144 16.70 5.01 11.62
N ARG A 145 16.58 6.07 12.41
CA ARG A 145 17.72 6.58 13.20
C ARG A 145 18.19 5.58 14.25
N LYS A 146 17.27 4.90 14.97
CA LYS A 146 17.64 3.87 15.96
C LYS A 146 18.29 2.65 15.30
N GLU A 147 17.85 2.26 14.10
CA GLU A 147 18.50 1.21 13.31
C GLU A 147 19.93 1.60 12.88
N GLU A 148 20.14 2.87 12.48
CA GLU A 148 21.46 3.41 12.14
C GLU A 148 22.40 3.49 13.35
N GLU A 149 21.92 4.00 14.49
CA GLU A 149 22.66 4.04 15.76
C GLU A 149 23.08 2.62 16.19
N GLY A 150 22.17 1.64 16.11
CA GLY A 150 22.46 0.24 16.42
C GLY A 150 23.45 -0.43 15.46
N LYS A 151 23.46 -0.05 14.18
CA LYS A 151 24.46 -0.52 13.21
C LYS A 151 25.83 0.08 13.52
N ASN A 152 25.90 1.39 13.74
CA ASN A 152 27.16 2.08 14.04
C ASN A 152 27.83 1.54 15.32
N LEU A 153 27.04 1.23 16.35
CA LEU A 153 27.53 0.55 17.56
C LEU A 153 28.11 -0.83 17.26
N LYS A 154 27.43 -1.67 16.45
CA LYS A 154 27.96 -3.00 16.09
C LYS A 154 29.28 -2.93 15.30
N PHE A 155 29.45 -1.91 14.45
CA PHE A 155 30.70 -1.72 13.71
C PHE A 155 31.85 -1.22 14.61
N SER A 156 31.58 -0.40 15.63
CA SER A 156 32.62 0.06 16.57
C SER A 156 33.17 -1.04 17.50
N PHE A 157 32.47 -2.16 17.66
CA PHE A 157 32.94 -3.31 18.45
C PHE A 157 33.69 -4.38 17.64
N LEU A 158 33.77 -4.23 16.32
CA LEU A 158 34.45 -5.17 15.40
C LEU A 158 35.76 -4.60 14.81
N ALA A 159 36.23 -3.45 15.30
CA ALA A 159 37.51 -2.82 14.95
C ALA A 159 38.45 -2.87 16.17
#